data_AF-A0A3N5M5E1-F1
#
_entry.id   AF-A0A3N5M5E1-F1
#
_cell.length_a   1.000
_cell.length_b   1.000
_cell.length_c   1.000
_cell.angle_alpha   90.00
_cell.angle_beta   90.00
_cell.angle_gamma   90.00
#
_symmetry.space_group_name_H-M   'P 1'
#
loop_
_entity.id
_entity.type
_entity.pdbx_description
1 polymer ?
#
loop_
_entity_poly.entity_id
_entity_poly.type
_entity_poly.pdbx_seq_one_letter_code
_entity_poly.pdbx_strand_id
1 'polypeptide(L)'
;MRAGRRPRDRRARSGCASGPRGRGWREPQEVRAVTVARREPAGRFSDWLRETLAADASGAAVGVPCGDCVACCTSSYFIHIRPDEERTLVRVPVELLVPAPGAPPGHVVMGHDLKGRCPMFRDGRCSIYDDRPLTCRTYDCRVFAAAGIDADRPAITRRARTWAFDLPSDGDRRELAAVRAAAAFLRDHPECFAGGPRADNPAHVALSAVRVYDVFLKPDALPPESLLSDCVRERLTETHG
;
A
#
# COMPACT_ATOMS: atom_id res chain seq x y z
N MET A 1 -33.36 -0.37 -81.34
CA MET A 1 -34.42 0.30 -80.54
C MET A 1 -33.77 1.16 -79.46
N ARG A 2 -34.37 2.33 -79.21
CA ARG A 2 -34.01 3.43 -78.28
C ARG A 2 -33.50 2.90 -76.91
N ALA A 3 -32.36 3.33 -76.39
CA ALA A 3 -31.97 4.65 -75.84
C ALA A 3 -32.07 4.71 -74.29
N GLY A 4 -31.02 5.23 -73.65
CA GLY A 4 -31.05 5.71 -72.25
C GLY A 4 -29.64 5.75 -71.62
N ARG A 5 -28.77 6.68 -72.03
CA ARG A 5 -28.40 7.95 -71.32
C ARG A 5 -27.78 7.70 -69.93
N ARG A 6 -26.45 7.72 -69.79
CA ARG A 6 -25.51 8.87 -69.56
C ARG A 6 -25.47 9.33 -68.07
N PRO A 7 -24.41 9.98 -67.58
CA PRO A 7 -22.98 9.99 -67.96
C PRO A 7 -22.03 9.86 -66.74
N ARG A 8 -20.88 9.17 -66.91
CA ARG A 8 -19.51 9.72 -66.84
C ARG A 8 -19.29 10.91 -65.91
N ASP A 9 -18.45 10.70 -64.90
CA ASP A 9 -17.37 11.63 -64.63
C ASP A 9 -16.02 10.95 -64.40
N ARG A 10 -14.98 11.62 -64.88
CA ARG A 10 -13.62 11.14 -65.11
C ARG A 10 -12.76 11.31 -63.85
N ARG A 11 -11.77 10.42 -63.70
CA ARG A 11 -10.30 10.68 -63.63
C ARG A 11 -9.67 9.54 -62.84
N ALA A 12 -9.00 8.60 -63.52
CA ALA A 12 -7.59 8.65 -63.92
C ALA A 12 -6.65 8.33 -62.76
N ARG A 13 -5.84 7.27 -62.91
CA ARG A 13 -4.36 7.40 -62.93
C ARG A 13 -3.68 6.06 -63.19
N SER A 14 -2.84 6.14 -64.22
CA SER A 14 -1.71 5.32 -64.65
C SER A 14 -0.83 4.81 -63.52
N GLY A 15 -0.40 3.56 -63.65
CA GLY A 15 0.62 2.93 -62.83
C GLY A 15 2.06 3.10 -63.33
N CYS A 16 2.94 2.51 -62.53
CA CYS A 16 4.33 2.10 -62.77
C CYS A 16 5.39 3.22 -62.80
N ALA A 17 6.14 3.35 -61.70
CA ALA A 17 7.49 2.78 -61.55
C ALA A 17 8.28 3.51 -60.45
N SER A 18 8.73 2.78 -59.42
CA SER A 18 9.99 2.99 -58.67
C SER A 18 9.95 2.22 -57.36
N GLY A 19 10.67 1.10 -57.28
CA GLY A 19 10.90 0.40 -56.01
C GLY A 19 11.91 1.14 -55.13
N PRO A 20 11.80 1.04 -53.79
CA PRO A 20 12.93 1.28 -52.92
C PRO A 20 13.28 0.04 -52.09
N ARG A 21 14.54 -0.38 -52.24
CA ARG A 21 15.55 -0.65 -51.21
C ARG A 21 15.16 -1.53 -50.02
N GLY A 22 15.96 -2.58 -49.87
CA GLY A 22 15.93 -3.57 -48.80
C GLY A 22 15.70 -2.98 -47.41
N ARG A 23 14.70 -3.54 -46.73
CA ARG A 23 14.63 -3.56 -45.28
C ARG A 23 15.10 -4.93 -44.85
N GLY A 24 16.26 -4.97 -44.21
CA GLY A 24 16.82 -6.17 -43.62
C GLY A 24 15.81 -6.80 -42.66
N TRP A 25 15.62 -8.09 -42.82
CA TRP A 25 14.99 -8.94 -41.82
C TRP A 25 15.87 -8.87 -40.58
N ARG A 26 15.44 -8.13 -39.55
CA ARG A 26 16.02 -8.26 -38.22
C ARG A 26 15.41 -9.51 -37.60
N GLU A 27 16.29 -10.41 -37.15
CA GLU A 27 15.93 -11.58 -36.36
C GLU A 27 14.97 -11.19 -35.23
N PRO A 28 14.02 -12.07 -34.86
CA PRO A 28 13.21 -11.85 -33.68
C PRO A 28 14.15 -11.79 -32.47
N GLN A 29 14.31 -10.61 -31.88
CA GLN A 29 15.00 -10.50 -30.59
C GLN A 29 14.27 -11.39 -29.59
N GLU A 30 15.00 -12.33 -29.01
CA GLU A 30 14.56 -13.19 -27.92
C GLU A 30 13.78 -12.36 -26.90
N VAL A 31 12.52 -12.71 -26.74
CA VAL A 31 11.66 -12.15 -25.71
C VAL A 31 12.24 -12.63 -24.39
N ARG A 32 13.05 -11.79 -23.74
CA ARG A 32 13.52 -12.07 -22.37
C ARG A 32 12.30 -12.35 -21.52
N ALA A 33 12.19 -13.59 -21.02
CA ALA A 33 11.18 -13.97 -20.06
C ALA A 33 11.21 -12.97 -18.91
N VAL A 34 10.15 -12.17 -18.79
CA VAL A 34 9.93 -11.35 -17.60
C VAL A 34 9.77 -12.34 -16.46
N THR A 35 10.77 -12.45 -15.60
CA THR A 35 10.64 -13.17 -14.33
C THR A 35 9.50 -12.50 -13.57
N VAL A 36 8.34 -13.16 -13.54
CA VAL A 36 7.21 -12.74 -12.72
C VAL A 36 7.72 -12.76 -11.29
N ALA A 37 7.82 -11.57 -10.68
CA ALA A 37 8.24 -11.45 -9.29
C ALA A 37 7.39 -12.40 -8.44
N ARG A 38 8.06 -13.28 -7.71
CA ARG A 38 7.41 -14.26 -6.85
C ARG A 38 6.49 -13.52 -5.87
N ARG A 39 5.20 -13.84 -5.90
CA ARG A 39 4.22 -13.30 -4.97
C ARG A 39 4.29 -14.09 -3.67
N GLU A 40 4.28 -13.37 -2.57
CA GLU A 40 4.27 -13.94 -1.22
C GLU A 40 2.81 -14.03 -0.73
N PRO A 41 2.41 -15.17 -0.15
CA PRO A 41 1.03 -15.35 0.31
C PRO A 41 0.74 -14.42 1.49
N ALA A 42 -0.31 -13.63 1.38
CA ALA A 42 -0.79 -12.76 2.44
C ALA A 42 -1.90 -13.42 3.29
N GLY A 43 -2.37 -14.60 2.88
CA GLY A 43 -3.50 -15.32 3.46
C GLY A 43 -4.83 -14.95 2.82
N ARG A 44 -5.91 -15.53 3.34
CA ARG A 44 -7.27 -15.18 2.92
C ARG A 44 -7.62 -13.76 3.35
N PHE A 45 -8.16 -12.97 2.44
CA PHE A 45 -8.39 -11.54 2.67
C PHE A 45 -9.32 -11.27 3.85
N SER A 46 -10.50 -11.90 3.91
CA SER A 46 -11.47 -11.63 4.98
C SER A 46 -10.93 -12.00 6.37
N ASP A 47 -10.12 -13.05 6.47
CA ASP A 47 -9.53 -13.48 7.74
C ASP A 47 -8.45 -12.48 8.18
N TRP A 48 -7.54 -12.12 7.28
CA TRP A 48 -6.54 -11.08 7.52
C TRP A 48 -7.19 -9.74 7.89
N LEU A 49 -8.28 -9.34 7.22
CA LEU A 49 -8.96 -8.08 7.49
C LEU A 49 -9.51 -8.03 8.93
N ARG A 50 -10.20 -9.11 9.35
CA ARG A 50 -10.71 -9.24 10.72
C ARG A 50 -9.60 -9.24 11.76
N GLU A 51 -8.54 -10.01 11.54
CA GLU A 51 -7.38 -10.07 12.43
C GLU A 51 -6.68 -8.71 12.54
N THR A 52 -6.52 -7.99 11.42
CA THR A 52 -5.89 -6.67 11.37
C THR A 52 -6.71 -5.65 12.17
N LEU A 53 -8.04 -5.63 12.02
CA LEU A 53 -8.92 -4.75 12.78
C LEU A 53 -8.89 -5.07 14.29
N ALA A 54 -8.89 -6.36 14.65
CA ALA A 54 -8.79 -6.77 16.05
C ALA A 54 -7.45 -6.39 16.69
N ALA A 55 -6.34 -6.55 15.95
CA ALA A 55 -5.01 -6.17 16.41
C ALA A 55 -4.86 -4.66 16.54
N ASP A 56 -5.41 -3.89 15.60
CA ASP A 56 -5.43 -2.43 15.63
C ASP A 56 -6.22 -1.91 16.85
N ALA A 57 -7.41 -2.45 17.11
CA ALA A 57 -8.25 -2.07 18.25
C ALA A 57 -7.62 -2.42 19.61
N SER A 58 -6.91 -3.56 19.71
CA SER A 58 -6.28 -4.01 20.96
C SER A 58 -4.85 -3.51 21.13
N GLY A 59 -4.24 -2.92 20.10
CA GLY A 59 -2.80 -2.65 20.05
C GLY A 59 -1.94 -3.92 20.07
N ALA A 60 -2.51 -5.09 19.78
CA ALA A 60 -1.79 -6.35 19.79
C ALA A 60 -0.78 -6.46 18.63
N ALA A 61 0.28 -7.26 18.85
CA ALA A 61 1.26 -7.54 17.82
C ALA A 61 0.62 -8.24 16.61
N VAL A 62 1.07 -7.88 15.41
CA VAL A 62 0.63 -8.50 14.16
C VAL A 62 1.68 -9.50 13.69
N GLY A 63 1.26 -10.73 13.45
CA GLY A 63 2.09 -11.79 12.88
C GLY A 63 2.25 -11.61 11.37
N VAL A 64 3.15 -10.74 10.94
CA VAL A 64 3.48 -10.61 9.51
C VAL A 64 4.53 -11.67 9.16
N PRO A 65 4.30 -12.54 8.15
CA PRO A 65 5.27 -13.55 7.74
C PRO A 65 6.40 -12.92 6.90
N CYS A 66 7.14 -11.99 7.53
CA CYS A 66 8.21 -11.24 6.89
C CYS A 66 9.37 -12.13 6.41
N GLY A 67 9.59 -13.29 7.04
CA GLY A 67 10.78 -14.12 6.79
C GLY A 67 12.05 -13.29 7.00
N ASP A 68 12.96 -13.33 6.03
CA ASP A 68 14.20 -12.54 6.03
C ASP A 68 14.02 -11.09 5.55
N CYS A 69 12.78 -10.59 5.44
CA CYS A 69 12.52 -9.22 5.00
C CYS A 69 13.05 -8.20 6.01
N VAL A 70 13.89 -7.28 5.52
CA VAL A 70 14.50 -6.19 6.31
C VAL A 70 14.00 -4.80 5.88
N ALA A 71 12.92 -4.73 5.10
CA ALA A 71 12.48 -3.49 4.45
C ALA A 71 12.28 -2.34 5.44
N CYS A 72 11.54 -2.55 6.53
CA CYS A 72 11.33 -1.52 7.55
C CYS A 72 12.63 -1.16 8.31
N CYS A 73 13.53 -2.13 8.52
CA CYS A 73 14.81 -1.93 9.18
C CYS A 73 15.79 -1.06 8.37
N THR A 74 15.59 -0.92 7.05
CA THR A 74 16.47 -0.15 6.15
C THR A 74 15.75 1.03 5.49
N SER A 75 14.72 1.58 6.14
CA SER A 75 13.83 2.61 5.56
C SER A 75 13.83 3.94 6.30
N SER A 76 14.87 4.24 7.08
CA SER A 76 15.04 5.52 7.78
C SER A 76 13.84 5.92 8.66
N TYR A 77 13.17 4.96 9.28
CA TYR A 77 12.08 5.27 10.21
C TYR A 77 12.59 5.76 11.55
N PHE A 78 11.84 6.69 12.13
CA PHE A 78 11.90 7.02 13.54
C PHE A 78 10.99 6.06 14.29
N ILE A 79 11.55 5.28 15.20
CA ILE A 79 10.83 4.24 15.92
C ILE A 79 10.45 4.78 17.29
N HIS A 80 9.16 4.99 17.49
CA HIS A 80 8.60 5.38 18.77
C HIS A 80 8.61 4.21 19.75
N ILE A 81 8.97 4.47 21.00
CA ILE A 81 8.99 3.51 22.10
C ILE A 81 8.26 4.16 23.27
N ARG A 82 7.26 3.44 23.79
CA ARG A 82 6.46 3.91 24.94
C ARG A 82 7.18 3.61 26.26
N PRO A 83 6.89 4.36 27.34
CA PRO A 83 7.54 4.16 28.63
C PRO A 83 7.27 2.79 29.28
N ASP A 84 6.15 2.14 28.96
CA ASP A 84 5.77 0.82 29.45
C ASP A 84 6.45 -0.35 28.71
N GLU A 85 7.23 -0.05 27.66
CA GLU A 85 7.99 -1.07 26.91
C GLU A 85 9.32 -1.42 27.58
N GLU A 86 9.30 -1.79 28.86
CA GLU A 86 10.49 -1.99 29.70
C GLU A 86 11.52 -2.95 29.07
N ARG A 87 11.05 -4.07 28.50
CA ARG A 87 11.92 -5.04 27.81
C ARG A 87 12.65 -4.43 26.62
N THR A 88 11.97 -3.59 25.85
CA THR A 88 12.56 -2.88 24.72
C THR A 88 13.60 -1.87 25.22
N LEU A 89 13.24 -1.08 26.24
CA LEU A 89 14.08 -0.01 26.78
C LEU A 89 15.38 -0.54 27.40
N VAL A 90 15.37 -1.71 28.05
CA VAL A 90 16.58 -2.37 28.57
C VAL A 90 17.54 -2.81 27.45
N ARG A 91 17.04 -3.04 26.24
CA ARG A 91 17.83 -3.56 25.12
C ARG A 91 18.39 -2.49 24.19
N VAL A 92 17.79 -1.30 24.17
CA VAL A 92 18.24 -0.19 23.31
C VAL A 92 19.21 0.69 24.10
N PRO A 93 20.45 0.91 23.59
CA PRO A 93 21.38 1.85 24.20
C PRO A 93 20.76 3.24 24.39
N VAL A 94 20.90 3.81 25.59
CA VAL A 94 20.26 5.08 25.97
C VAL A 94 20.71 6.25 25.08
N GLU A 95 21.93 6.19 24.55
CA GLU A 95 22.50 7.21 23.66
C GLU A 95 21.79 7.28 22.30
N LEU A 96 21.01 6.25 21.95
CA LEU A 96 20.22 6.20 20.73
C LEU A 96 18.78 6.71 20.94
N LEU A 97 18.41 7.00 22.18
CA LEU A 97 17.06 7.41 22.57
C LEU A 97 17.02 8.91 22.81
N VAL A 98 16.07 9.57 22.17
CA VAL A 98 15.76 10.98 22.42
C VAL A 98 14.30 11.12 22.87
N PRO A 99 13.96 12.11 23.72
CA PRO A 99 12.57 12.40 24.03
C PRO A 99 11.73 12.58 22.76
N ALA A 100 10.58 11.92 22.71
CA ALA A 100 9.69 11.98 21.55
C ALA A 100 9.05 13.38 21.45
N PRO A 101 9.28 14.15 20.37
CA PRO A 101 8.74 15.51 20.26
C PRO A 101 7.21 15.52 20.30
N GLY A 102 6.64 16.33 21.20
CA GLY A 102 5.19 16.49 21.33
C GLY A 102 4.45 15.32 21.99
N ALA A 103 5.16 14.27 22.42
CA ALA A 103 4.57 13.14 23.13
C ALA A 103 4.55 13.37 24.66
N PRO A 104 3.73 12.62 25.42
CA PRO A 104 3.77 12.66 26.89
C PRO A 104 5.16 12.30 27.46
N PRO A 105 5.47 12.70 28.70
CA PRO A 105 6.73 12.35 29.36
C PRO A 105 7.02 10.85 29.35
N GLY A 106 8.29 10.48 29.19
CA GLY A 106 8.75 9.08 29.17
C GLY A 106 8.68 8.42 27.79
N HIS A 107 7.98 9.00 26.83
CA HIS A 107 8.03 8.55 25.44
C HIS A 107 9.35 8.94 24.78
N VAL A 108 9.96 7.99 24.06
CA VAL A 108 11.23 8.19 23.37
C VAL A 108 11.15 7.75 21.92
N VAL A 109 12.04 8.30 21.10
CA VAL A 109 12.21 7.93 19.70
C VAL A 109 13.64 7.45 19.48
N MET A 110 13.76 6.34 18.77
CA MET A 110 15.03 5.87 18.21
C MET A 110 15.08 6.24 16.72
N GLY A 111 16.10 7.00 16.33
CA GLY A 111 16.33 7.40 14.93
C GLY A 111 16.91 6.27 14.07
N HIS A 112 17.59 6.67 12.99
CA HIS A 112 18.31 5.78 12.09
C HIS A 112 19.78 6.20 11.96
N ASP A 113 20.64 5.28 11.52
CA ASP A 113 22.04 5.57 11.24
C ASP A 113 22.22 6.43 9.97
N LEU A 114 23.46 6.83 9.68
CA LEU A 114 23.81 7.63 8.49
C LEU A 114 23.50 6.92 7.16
N LYS A 115 23.27 5.61 7.18
CA LYS A 115 22.90 4.80 6.00
C LYS A 115 21.39 4.57 5.93
N GLY A 116 20.59 5.17 6.82
CA GLY A 116 19.14 5.02 6.86
C GLY A 116 18.67 3.70 7.48
N ARG A 117 19.50 3.05 8.29
CA ARG A 117 19.18 1.77 8.93
C ARG A 117 18.83 1.96 10.39
N CYS A 118 17.94 1.12 10.91
CA CYS A 118 17.69 1.02 12.34
C CYS A 118 19.01 0.72 13.08
N PRO A 119 19.36 1.40 14.18
CA PRO A 119 20.58 1.13 14.95
C PRO A 119 20.65 -0.31 15.51
N MET A 120 19.50 -0.95 15.66
CA MET A 120 19.39 -2.33 16.12
C MET A 120 19.51 -3.35 14.97
N PHE A 121 19.59 -2.91 13.72
CA PHE A 121 19.85 -3.75 12.55
C PHE A 121 21.35 -4.05 12.43
N ARG A 122 21.76 -5.24 12.89
CA ARG A 122 23.15 -5.69 12.94
C ARG A 122 23.26 -7.04 12.23
N ASP A 123 24.32 -7.20 11.44
CA ASP A 123 24.62 -8.45 10.74
C ASP A 123 23.45 -9.01 9.91
N GLY A 124 22.69 -8.11 9.26
CA GLY A 124 21.57 -8.49 8.40
C GLY A 124 20.26 -8.81 9.12
N ARG A 125 20.17 -8.64 10.44
CA ARG A 125 18.95 -8.94 11.22
C ARG A 125 18.72 -7.95 12.36
N CYS A 126 17.53 -8.00 12.97
CA CYS A 126 17.25 -7.24 14.18
C CYS A 126 17.93 -7.90 15.38
N SER A 127 18.80 -7.17 16.08
CA SER A 127 19.49 -7.64 17.29
C SER A 127 18.59 -7.76 18.51
N ILE A 128 17.39 -7.18 18.47
CA ILE A 128 16.39 -7.21 19.55
C ILE A 128 15.05 -7.75 19.06
N TYR A 129 15.05 -8.71 18.13
CA TYR A 129 13.84 -9.11 17.42
C TYR A 129 12.68 -9.45 18.37
N ASP A 130 12.91 -10.24 19.42
CA ASP A 130 11.86 -10.63 20.38
C ASP A 130 11.43 -9.48 21.29
N ASP A 131 12.34 -8.56 21.59
CA ASP A 131 12.13 -7.37 22.43
C ASP A 131 11.92 -6.11 21.57
N ARG A 132 11.48 -6.26 20.31
CA ARG A 132 11.35 -5.13 19.37
C ARG A 132 10.25 -4.17 19.82
N PRO A 133 10.39 -2.85 19.58
CA PRO A 133 9.37 -1.86 19.92
C PRO A 133 7.97 -2.23 19.42
N LEU A 134 6.93 -1.79 20.12
CA LEU A 134 5.54 -2.04 19.78
C LEU A 134 5.23 -1.54 18.37
N THR A 135 5.72 -0.36 17.99
CA THR A 135 5.63 0.15 16.62
C THR A 135 6.16 -0.84 15.58
N CYS A 136 7.20 -1.62 15.88
CA CYS A 136 7.69 -2.66 14.98
C CYS A 136 6.86 -3.96 15.04
N ARG A 137 6.22 -4.26 16.19
CA ARG A 137 5.36 -5.44 16.38
C ARG A 137 3.99 -5.29 15.72
N THR A 138 3.45 -4.08 15.67
CA THR A 138 2.12 -3.79 15.12
C THR A 138 2.15 -3.37 13.65
N TYR A 139 3.33 -3.17 13.07
CA TYR A 139 3.46 -2.74 11.69
C TYR A 139 3.18 -3.86 10.68
N ASP A 140 2.04 -3.77 10.00
CA ASP A 140 1.67 -4.69 8.92
C ASP A 140 1.71 -4.02 7.54
N CYS A 141 2.81 -4.23 6.79
CA CYS A 141 2.93 -3.69 5.44
C CYS A 141 1.96 -4.28 4.40
N ARG A 142 1.17 -5.32 4.75
CA ARG A 142 0.12 -5.85 3.87
C ARG A 142 -1.03 -4.85 3.67
N VAL A 143 -1.22 -3.88 4.58
CA VAL A 143 -2.26 -2.84 4.43
C VAL A 143 -2.12 -2.05 3.12
N PHE A 144 -0.88 -1.82 2.65
CA PHE A 144 -0.63 -1.17 1.36
C PHE A 144 -1.11 -2.01 0.18
N ALA A 145 -0.89 -3.32 0.23
CA ALA A 145 -1.35 -4.25 -0.80
C ALA A 145 -2.88 -4.36 -0.83
N ALA A 146 -3.51 -4.37 0.35
CA ALA A 146 -4.96 -4.35 0.51
C ALA A 146 -5.57 -3.06 -0.07
N ALA A 147 -5.07 -1.91 0.38
CA ALA A 147 -5.50 -0.58 -0.07
C ALA A 147 -5.16 -0.29 -1.54
N GLY A 148 -4.23 -1.03 -2.14
CA GLY A 148 -3.80 -0.82 -3.52
C GLY A 148 -3.00 0.47 -3.71
N ILE A 149 -2.27 0.90 -2.68
CA ILE A 149 -1.44 2.11 -2.71
C ILE A 149 0.01 1.78 -2.33
N ASP A 150 0.94 2.65 -2.72
CA ASP A 150 2.33 2.52 -2.35
C ASP A 150 2.60 3.12 -0.95
N ALA A 151 3.62 2.59 -0.28
CA ALA A 151 4.14 3.20 0.94
C ALA A 151 5.01 4.42 0.62
N ASP A 152 5.35 5.20 1.65
CA ASP A 152 6.27 6.35 1.56
C ASP A 152 7.74 5.93 1.33
N ARG A 153 8.08 4.66 1.62
CA ARG A 153 9.44 4.14 1.51
C ARG A 153 9.57 3.14 0.36
N PRO A 154 10.52 3.33 -0.59
CA PRO A 154 10.67 2.44 -1.73
C PRO A 154 10.89 0.96 -1.38
N ALA A 155 11.64 0.66 -0.32
CA ALA A 155 11.89 -0.72 0.11
C ALA A 155 10.60 -1.40 0.60
N ILE A 156 9.73 -0.65 1.27
CA ILE A 156 8.46 -1.14 1.78
C ILE A 156 7.46 -1.27 0.66
N THR A 157 7.40 -0.31 -0.27
CA THR A 157 6.61 -0.42 -1.50
C THR A 157 6.97 -1.67 -2.28
N ARG A 158 8.26 -1.94 -2.49
CA ARG A 158 8.72 -3.16 -3.16
C ARG A 158 8.24 -4.41 -2.42
N ARG A 159 8.37 -4.47 -1.10
CA ARG A 159 7.89 -5.61 -0.30
C ARG A 159 6.37 -5.74 -0.38
N ALA A 160 5.63 -4.66 -0.16
CA ALA A 160 4.18 -4.64 -0.14
C ALA A 160 3.57 -5.18 -1.44
N ARG A 161 4.15 -4.79 -2.60
CA ARG A 161 3.73 -5.26 -3.92
C ARG A 161 3.94 -6.76 -4.16
N THR A 162 4.73 -7.44 -3.32
CA THR A 162 4.87 -8.90 -3.41
C THR A 162 3.71 -9.64 -2.76
N TRP A 163 2.97 -9.01 -1.85
CA TRP A 163 1.87 -9.67 -1.14
C TRP A 163 0.70 -9.99 -2.09
N ALA A 164 0.16 -11.20 -1.95
CA ALA A 164 -1.02 -11.65 -2.66
C ALA A 164 -2.02 -12.27 -1.69
N PHE A 165 -3.21 -11.69 -1.62
CA PHE A 165 -4.31 -12.24 -0.85
C PHE A 165 -5.07 -13.31 -1.63
N ASP A 166 -5.49 -14.35 -0.92
CA ASP A 166 -6.43 -15.34 -1.44
C ASP A 166 -7.85 -14.79 -1.38
N LEU A 167 -8.58 -14.91 -2.49
CA LEU A 167 -9.95 -14.40 -2.65
C LEU A 167 -10.93 -15.52 -3.05
N PRO A 168 -11.09 -16.58 -2.23
CA PRO A 168 -11.89 -17.75 -2.61
C PRO A 168 -13.39 -17.43 -2.75
N SER A 169 -13.92 -16.47 -1.99
CA SER A 169 -15.35 -16.11 -2.01
C SER A 169 -15.62 -14.74 -2.65
N ASP A 170 -16.87 -14.51 -3.04
CA ASP A 170 -17.33 -13.16 -3.42
C ASP A 170 -17.26 -12.17 -2.25
N GLY A 171 -17.36 -12.66 -1.01
CA GLY A 171 -17.15 -11.84 0.19
C GLY A 171 -15.75 -11.24 0.21
N ASP A 172 -14.71 -12.08 0.04
CA ASP A 172 -13.32 -11.64 0.02
C ASP A 172 -13.09 -10.58 -1.08
N ARG A 173 -13.68 -10.79 -2.27
CA ARG A 173 -13.57 -9.85 -3.40
C ARG A 173 -14.26 -8.51 -3.11
N ARG A 174 -15.46 -8.53 -2.52
CA ARG A 174 -16.21 -7.33 -2.15
C ARG A 174 -15.50 -6.54 -1.06
N GLU A 175 -15.01 -7.20 -0.03
CA GLU A 175 -14.28 -6.54 1.06
C GLU A 175 -12.98 -5.90 0.55
N LEU A 176 -12.22 -6.59 -0.32
CA LEU A 176 -11.01 -6.00 -0.93
C LEU A 176 -11.36 -4.80 -1.82
N ALA A 177 -12.42 -4.90 -2.61
CA ALA A 177 -12.89 -3.79 -3.42
C ALA A 177 -13.31 -2.59 -2.55
N ALA A 178 -13.99 -2.85 -1.43
CA ALA A 178 -14.40 -1.82 -0.47
C ALA A 178 -13.21 -1.14 0.22
N VAL A 179 -12.19 -1.89 0.64
CA VAL A 179 -10.94 -1.30 1.17
C VAL A 179 -10.26 -0.41 0.14
N ARG A 180 -10.22 -0.81 -1.13
CA ARG A 180 -9.63 0.00 -2.20
C ARG A 180 -10.46 1.24 -2.53
N ALA A 181 -11.78 1.13 -2.50
CA ALA A 181 -12.68 2.26 -2.67
C ALA A 181 -12.52 3.27 -1.53
N ALA A 182 -12.44 2.80 -0.28
CA ALA A 182 -12.14 3.62 0.89
C ALA A 182 -10.78 4.32 0.77
N ALA A 183 -9.73 3.61 0.30
CA ALA A 183 -8.41 4.20 0.10
C ALA A 183 -8.38 5.24 -1.03
N ALA A 184 -9.16 5.05 -2.09
CA ALA A 184 -9.32 6.07 -3.13
C ALA A 184 -10.03 7.31 -2.57
N PHE A 185 -11.17 7.11 -1.92
CA PHE A 185 -11.94 8.18 -1.29
C PHE A 185 -11.09 9.00 -0.30
N LEU A 186 -10.40 8.35 0.65
CA LEU A 186 -9.60 9.06 1.65
C LEU A 186 -8.44 9.88 1.06
N ARG A 187 -7.93 9.54 -0.14
CA ARG A 187 -6.91 10.36 -0.82
C ARG A 187 -7.51 11.59 -1.49
N ASP A 188 -8.73 11.46 -2.00
CA ASP A 188 -9.46 12.55 -2.64
C ASP A 188 -10.13 13.47 -1.59
N HIS A 189 -10.32 12.97 -0.37
CA HIS A 189 -11.00 13.64 0.75
C HIS A 189 -10.12 13.79 2.01
N PRO A 190 -9.01 14.54 1.94
CA PRO A 190 -8.11 14.73 3.09
C PRO A 190 -8.78 15.39 4.31
N GLU A 191 -9.90 16.09 4.13
CA GLU A 191 -10.74 16.66 5.19
C GLU A 191 -11.38 15.60 6.11
N CYS A 192 -11.41 14.33 5.69
CA CYS A 192 -11.89 13.24 6.55
C CYS A 192 -10.96 12.95 7.74
N PHE A 193 -9.71 13.42 7.70
CA PHE A 193 -8.78 13.23 8.81
C PHE A 193 -8.88 14.39 9.81
N ALA A 194 -9.32 14.11 11.04
CA ALA A 194 -9.30 15.09 12.11
C ALA A 194 -7.85 15.51 12.45
N GLY A 195 -7.58 16.83 12.44
CA GLY A 195 -6.33 17.41 12.96
C GLY A 195 -5.19 17.66 11.95
N GLY A 196 -5.47 17.81 10.65
CA GLY A 196 -4.45 18.18 9.65
C GLY A 196 -3.75 16.98 8.99
N PRO A 197 -2.55 17.16 8.39
CA PRO A 197 -2.01 16.43 7.21
C PRO A 197 -1.66 14.95 7.45
N ARG A 198 -2.65 14.15 7.86
CA ARG A 198 -2.57 12.69 7.96
C ARG A 198 -2.84 12.03 6.61
N ALA A 199 -3.53 12.72 5.69
CA ALA A 199 -3.80 12.25 4.33
C ALA A 199 -2.52 12.09 3.49
N ASP A 200 -1.50 12.91 3.73
CA ASP A 200 -0.21 12.83 3.03
C ASP A 200 0.65 11.64 3.47
N ASN A 201 0.23 10.93 4.52
CA ASN A 201 0.89 9.72 4.99
C ASN A 201 0.16 8.47 4.44
N PRO A 202 0.75 7.74 3.48
CA PRO A 202 0.12 6.55 2.91
C PRO A 202 -0.19 5.47 3.93
N ALA A 203 0.57 5.37 5.03
CA ALA A 203 0.31 4.39 6.08
C ALA A 203 -1.01 4.72 6.83
N HIS A 204 -1.26 6.01 7.09
CA HIS A 204 -2.52 6.44 7.69
C HIS A 204 -3.69 6.19 6.74
N VAL A 205 -3.55 6.55 5.46
CA VAL A 205 -4.58 6.28 4.45
C VAL A 205 -4.90 4.78 4.36
N ALA A 206 -3.88 3.93 4.25
CA ALA A 206 -4.08 2.47 4.11
C ALA A 206 -4.78 1.86 5.33
N LEU A 207 -4.36 2.23 6.54
CA LEU A 207 -4.97 1.71 7.77
C LEU A 207 -6.38 2.28 7.98
N SER A 208 -6.60 3.57 7.72
CA SER A 208 -7.92 4.19 7.76
C SER A 208 -8.89 3.54 6.77
N ALA A 209 -8.43 3.23 5.55
CA ALA A 209 -9.23 2.52 4.57
C ALA A 209 -9.66 1.13 5.04
N VAL A 210 -8.76 0.41 5.74
CA VAL A 210 -9.09 -0.85 6.39
C VAL A 210 -10.15 -0.67 7.48
N ARG A 211 -10.11 0.41 8.25
CA ARG A 211 -11.09 0.68 9.33
C ARG A 211 -12.49 1.02 8.83
N VAL A 212 -12.59 1.77 7.74
CA VAL A 212 -13.88 2.29 7.23
C VAL A 212 -14.42 1.55 6.02
N TYR A 213 -13.82 0.40 5.66
CA TYR A 213 -14.20 -0.36 4.47
C TYR A 213 -15.68 -0.75 4.45
N ASP A 214 -16.30 -0.93 5.61
CA ASP A 214 -17.68 -1.33 5.78
C ASP A 214 -18.66 -0.32 5.17
N VAL A 215 -18.32 0.97 5.22
CA VAL A 215 -19.06 2.07 4.54
C VAL A 215 -19.13 1.84 3.03
N PHE A 216 -18.12 1.18 2.44
CA PHE A 216 -17.96 0.98 0.99
C PHE A 216 -18.40 -0.41 0.50
N LEU A 217 -18.98 -1.26 1.35
CA LEU A 217 -19.39 -2.62 0.97
C LEU A 217 -20.56 -2.67 -0.04
N LYS A 218 -21.36 -1.60 -0.11
CA LYS A 218 -22.53 -1.50 -1.01
C LYS A 218 -22.36 -0.30 -1.96
N PRO A 219 -21.55 -0.44 -3.02
CA PRO A 219 -21.25 0.68 -3.93
C PRO A 219 -22.50 1.27 -4.59
N ASP A 220 -23.50 0.44 -4.90
CA ASP A 220 -24.76 0.88 -5.54
C ASP A 220 -25.70 1.63 -4.58
N ALA A 221 -25.36 1.69 -3.29
CA ALA A 221 -26.17 2.32 -2.24
C ALA A 221 -25.36 3.34 -1.42
N LEU A 222 -24.26 3.86 -1.97
CA LEU A 222 -23.51 4.92 -1.31
C LEU A 222 -24.36 6.19 -1.22
N PRO A 223 -24.34 6.89 -0.07
CA PRO A 223 -25.00 8.17 0.05
C PRO A 223 -24.30 9.24 -0.82
N PRO A 224 -24.93 10.40 -1.02
CA PRO A 224 -24.25 11.57 -1.59
C PRO A 224 -22.93 11.85 -0.87
N GLU A 225 -21.95 12.37 -1.62
CA GLU A 225 -20.56 12.56 -1.18
C GLU A 225 -20.40 13.30 0.16
N SER A 226 -21.23 14.32 0.41
CA SER A 226 -21.21 15.05 1.69
C SER A 226 -21.57 14.16 2.88
N LEU A 227 -22.61 13.34 2.77
CA LEU A 227 -23.02 12.39 3.80
C LEU A 227 -22.03 11.23 3.91
N LEU A 228 -21.42 10.82 2.80
CA LEU A 228 -20.37 9.79 2.80
C LEU A 228 -19.15 10.24 3.62
N SER A 229 -18.73 11.50 3.45
CA SER A 229 -17.65 12.11 4.23
C SER A 229 -17.97 12.12 5.73
N ASP A 230 -19.22 12.40 6.10
CA ASP A 230 -19.68 12.37 7.50
C ASP A 230 -19.61 10.95 8.08
N CYS A 231 -20.12 9.95 7.37
CA CYS A 231 -20.05 8.54 7.79
C CYS A 231 -18.61 8.07 7.95
N VAL A 232 -17.72 8.43 7.02
CA VAL A 232 -16.29 8.07 7.10
C VAL A 232 -15.64 8.72 8.31
N ARG A 233 -15.90 10.01 8.57
CA ARG A 233 -15.37 10.72 9.74
C ARG A 233 -15.84 10.10 11.06
N GLU A 234 -17.13 9.83 11.17
CA GLU A 234 -17.72 9.17 12.34
C GLU A 234 -17.03 7.82 12.58
N ARG A 235 -16.90 7.00 11.54
CA ARG A 235 -16.28 5.68 11.64
C ARG A 235 -14.80 5.73 12.03
N LEU A 236 -14.06 6.71 11.52
CA LEU A 236 -12.67 6.93 11.93
C LEU A 236 -12.57 7.32 13.42
N THR A 237 -13.52 8.09 13.95
CA THR A 237 -13.50 8.48 15.37
C THR A 237 -13.88 7.36 16.32
N GLU A 238 -14.84 6.49 15.95
CA GLU A 238 -15.24 5.32 16.74
C GLU A 238 -14.08 4.33 16.96
N THR A 239 -13.15 4.25 16.02
CA THR A 239 -12.00 3.33 16.10
C THR A 239 -10.87 3.86 16.99
N HIS A 240 -11.00 5.07 17.55
CA HIS A 240 -10.02 5.72 18.41
C HIS A 240 -10.47 5.91 19.86
N GLY A 241 -11.65 5.39 20.23
CA GLY A 241 -12.24 5.45 21.58
C GLY A 241 -11.99 4.21 22.42
#